data_AF-A0A9K3D167-F1
#
_entry.id   AF-A0A9K3D167-F1
#
_cell.length_a   1.000
_cell.length_b   1.000
_cell.length_c   1.000
_cell.angle_alpha   90.00
_cell.angle_beta   90.00
_cell.angle_gamma   90.00
#
_symmetry.space_group_name_H-M   'P 1'
#
loop_
_entity.id
_entity.type
_entity.pdbx_description
1 polymer ?
#
loop_
_entity_poly.entity_id
_entity_poly.type
_entity_poly.pdbx_seq_one_letter_code
_entity_poly.pdbx_strand_id
1 'polypeptide(L)'
;MCGWDMQGVDLRDAILSHCNMAGAKVRKDMIVGSTLPEGDKAPTVTPGARFEVAQGVTESVVTSARLPRPSNWNPVTLLVPSVEASKTWTLKKSDTSGNAMYVCCHASNTRDTYQFFRGQRGTGVATCTRSGSTITFNGPYSTVTHPCTPGQEARVPLQVLYGNSLTLAPQ
;
A
#
# COMPACT_ATOMS: atom_id res chain seq x y z
N MET A 1 -15.46 20.06 -9.99
CA MET A 1 -15.50 18.76 -9.28
C MET A 1 -15.40 18.99 -7.78
N CYS A 2 -16.15 19.97 -7.25
CA CYS A 2 -16.06 20.38 -5.84
C CYS A 2 -16.64 19.30 -4.93
N GLY A 3 -15.90 18.87 -3.90
CA GLY A 3 -16.34 17.88 -2.92
C GLY A 3 -16.32 16.41 -3.38
N TRP A 4 -15.75 16.10 -4.55
CA TRP A 4 -15.76 14.75 -5.09
C TRP A 4 -14.68 13.86 -4.44
N ASP A 5 -15.00 12.61 -4.13
CA ASP A 5 -13.97 11.60 -3.87
C ASP A 5 -13.42 11.07 -5.19
N MET A 6 -12.25 11.59 -5.55
CA MET A 6 -11.52 11.24 -6.77
C MET A 6 -10.27 10.43 -6.46
N GLN A 7 -10.15 9.87 -5.24
CA GLN A 7 -8.98 9.09 -4.86
C GLN A 7 -8.77 7.91 -5.82
N GLY A 8 -9.85 7.33 -6.36
CA GLY A 8 -9.79 6.24 -7.32
C GLY A 8 -9.56 6.61 -8.79
N VAL A 9 -9.51 7.89 -9.14
CA VAL A 9 -9.42 8.35 -10.54
C VAL A 9 -7.96 8.58 -10.90
N ASP A 10 -7.53 8.02 -12.03
CA ASP A 10 -6.21 8.31 -12.59
C ASP A 10 -6.24 9.69 -13.25
N LEU A 11 -5.47 10.63 -12.72
CA LEU A 11 -5.35 12.00 -13.18
C LEU A 11 -3.91 12.32 -13.60
N ARG A 12 -3.09 11.29 -13.86
CA ARG A 12 -1.70 11.50 -14.27
C ARG A 12 -1.65 12.33 -15.55
N ASP A 13 -0.69 13.27 -15.57
CA ASP A 13 -0.47 14.21 -16.67
C ASP A 13 -1.69 15.08 -17.05
N ALA A 14 -2.74 15.11 -16.23
CA ALA A 14 -3.92 15.93 -16.48
C ALA A 14 -3.66 17.43 -16.24
N ILE A 15 -4.25 18.29 -17.07
CA ILE A 15 -4.20 19.75 -16.90
C ILE A 15 -5.50 20.21 -16.25
N LEU A 16 -5.45 20.53 -14.95
CA LEU A 16 -6.61 20.89 -14.11
C LEU A 16 -6.48 22.29 -13.49
N SER A 17 -5.49 23.10 -13.92
CA SER A 17 -5.15 24.41 -13.35
C SER A 17 -6.30 25.42 -13.30
N HIS A 18 -7.30 25.27 -14.18
CA HIS A 18 -8.47 26.15 -14.26
C HIS A 18 -9.75 25.54 -13.68
N CYS A 19 -9.67 24.32 -13.11
CA CYS A 19 -10.81 23.66 -12.49
C CYS A 19 -11.02 24.14 -11.05
N ASN A 20 -12.28 24.09 -10.59
CA ASN A 20 -12.58 24.15 -9.16
C ASN A 20 -12.64 22.71 -8.59
N MET A 21 -11.64 22.39 -7.76
CA MET A 21 -11.51 21.12 -7.06
C MET A 21 -11.57 21.30 -5.53
N ALA A 22 -12.08 22.42 -5.05
CA ALA A 22 -12.26 22.69 -3.63
C ALA A 22 -12.97 21.50 -2.95
N GLY A 23 -12.42 21.01 -1.83
CA GLY A 23 -12.98 19.89 -1.08
C GLY A 23 -12.93 18.53 -1.80
N ALA A 24 -12.44 18.43 -3.03
CA ALA A 24 -12.21 17.14 -3.68
C ALA A 24 -11.06 16.41 -2.99
N LYS A 25 -11.09 15.07 -2.99
CA LYS A 25 -10.00 14.24 -2.48
C LYS A 25 -9.32 13.54 -3.65
N VAL A 26 -8.00 13.69 -3.76
CA VAL A 26 -7.18 12.97 -4.76
C VAL A 26 -6.06 12.22 -4.05
N ARG A 27 -5.55 11.14 -4.63
CA ARG A 27 -4.35 10.50 -4.09
C ARG A 27 -3.10 10.97 -4.81
N LYS A 28 -2.01 11.11 -4.05
CA LYS A 28 -0.70 11.57 -4.54
C LYS A 28 -0.16 10.71 -5.68
N ASP A 29 -0.36 9.40 -5.64
CA ASP A 29 0.08 8.45 -6.67
C ASP A 29 -0.72 8.56 -7.97
N MET A 30 -1.92 9.14 -7.93
CA MET A 30 -2.82 9.29 -9.07
C MET A 30 -2.72 10.66 -9.77
N ILE A 31 -1.88 11.57 -9.28
CA ILE A 31 -1.76 12.95 -9.79
C ILE A 31 -0.33 13.26 -10.29
N VAL A 32 0.50 12.23 -10.49
CA VAL A 32 1.88 12.41 -10.97
C VAL A 32 1.86 13.10 -12.35
N GLY A 33 2.65 14.17 -12.50
CA GLY A 33 2.70 14.96 -13.74
C GLY A 33 1.49 15.88 -13.97
N SER A 34 0.44 15.79 -13.16
CA SER A 34 -0.73 16.66 -13.31
C SER A 34 -0.46 18.09 -12.84
N THR A 35 -1.17 19.04 -13.45
CA THR A 35 -1.21 20.43 -12.99
C THR A 35 -2.51 20.67 -12.25
N LEU A 36 -2.46 20.72 -10.92
CA LEU A 36 -3.63 20.94 -10.08
C LEU A 36 -3.91 22.44 -9.88
N PRO A 37 -5.17 22.84 -9.58
CA PRO A 37 -5.46 24.19 -9.15
C PRO A 37 -4.84 24.46 -7.76
N GLU A 38 -4.48 25.71 -7.51
CA GLU A 38 -3.90 26.17 -6.24
C GLU A 38 -4.93 26.91 -5.37
N GLY A 39 -4.53 27.21 -4.13
CA GLY A 39 -5.34 27.97 -3.18
C GLY A 39 -6.67 27.30 -2.83
N ASP A 40 -7.74 28.11 -2.67
CA ASP A 40 -9.07 27.63 -2.24
C ASP A 40 -9.74 26.68 -3.23
N LYS A 41 -9.24 26.60 -4.47
CA LYS A 41 -9.72 25.69 -5.50
C LYS A 41 -8.98 24.36 -5.51
N ALA A 42 -7.93 24.22 -4.71
CA ALA A 42 -7.11 23.02 -4.66
C ALA A 42 -7.87 21.83 -4.06
N PRO A 43 -7.63 20.60 -4.54
CA PRO A 43 -8.11 19.41 -3.87
C PRO A 43 -7.28 19.13 -2.60
N THR A 44 -7.84 18.34 -1.70
CA THR A 44 -7.08 17.68 -0.64
C THR A 44 -6.31 16.50 -1.24
N VAL A 45 -4.98 16.58 -1.19
CA VAL A 45 -4.11 15.48 -1.61
C VAL A 45 -3.88 14.52 -0.44
N THR A 46 -4.24 13.27 -0.64
CA THR A 46 -4.08 12.18 0.32
C THR A 46 -2.93 11.26 -0.07
N PRO A 47 -2.20 10.67 0.89
CA PRO A 47 -1.15 9.72 0.58
C PRO A 47 -1.72 8.45 -0.06
N GLY A 48 -0.93 7.84 -0.95
CA GLY A 48 -1.19 6.49 -1.44
C GLY A 48 -0.93 5.43 -0.36
N ALA A 49 -1.11 4.17 -0.74
CA ALA A 49 -0.63 3.07 0.08
C ALA A 49 0.90 3.16 0.22
N ARG A 50 1.41 2.83 1.42
CA ARG A 50 2.83 3.01 1.77
C ARG A 50 3.21 2.11 2.93
N PHE A 51 4.50 1.87 3.10
CA PHE A 51 5.03 1.15 4.26
C PHE A 51 5.45 2.13 5.35
N GLU A 52 5.16 1.84 6.60
CA GLU A 52 5.76 2.46 7.77
C GLU A 52 6.89 1.55 8.28
N VAL A 53 8.12 2.07 8.24
CA VAL A 53 9.36 1.33 8.56
C VAL A 53 9.95 1.72 9.92
N ALA A 54 9.56 2.89 10.43
CA ALA A 54 9.79 3.36 11.78
C ALA A 54 8.64 4.32 12.14
N GLN A 55 8.53 4.70 13.41
CA GLN A 55 7.45 5.58 13.87
C GLN A 55 7.40 6.88 13.05
N GLY A 56 6.31 7.06 12.28
CA GLY A 56 6.11 8.23 11.42
C GLY A 56 6.97 8.28 10.14
N VAL A 57 7.80 7.27 9.88
CA VAL A 57 8.66 7.20 8.68
C VAL A 57 8.02 6.27 7.67
N THR A 58 7.65 6.82 6.51
CA THR A 58 6.96 6.06 5.46
C THR A 58 7.69 6.04 4.13
N GLU A 59 7.69 4.88 3.46
CA GLU A 59 8.35 4.65 2.17
C GLU A 59 7.46 3.80 1.23
N SER A 60 7.63 3.96 -0.08
CA SER A 60 6.95 3.10 -1.09
C SER A 60 7.76 1.85 -1.44
N VAL A 61 9.03 1.82 -1.03
CA VAL A 61 9.95 0.71 -1.20
C VAL A 61 10.58 0.41 0.14
N VAL A 62 10.59 -0.85 0.54
CA VAL A 62 11.27 -1.29 1.77
C VAL A 62 12.33 -2.29 1.40
N THR A 63 13.55 -2.05 1.86
CA THR A 63 14.64 -3.02 1.76
C THR A 63 14.99 -3.52 3.16
N SER A 64 15.15 -4.84 3.31
CA SER A 64 15.55 -5.45 4.59
C SER A 64 16.95 -5.01 5.08
N ALA A 65 17.72 -4.30 4.25
CA ALA A 65 18.96 -3.63 4.63
C ALA A 65 18.72 -2.34 5.45
N ARG A 66 17.59 -1.66 5.24
CA ARG A 66 17.24 -0.40 5.91
C ARG A 66 16.39 -0.60 7.17
N LEU A 67 15.90 -1.81 7.41
CA LEU A 67 15.12 -2.12 8.60
C LEU A 67 16.05 -2.32 9.80
N PRO A 68 15.74 -1.74 10.97
CA PRO A 68 16.56 -1.88 12.18
C PRO A 68 16.58 -3.35 12.64
N ARG A 69 17.74 -4.01 12.62
CA ARG A 69 17.92 -5.47 12.77
C ARG A 69 18.25 -5.95 14.19
N PRO A 70 17.92 -7.22 14.59
CA PRO A 70 18.80 -8.41 14.34
C PRO A 70 18.08 -9.79 14.25
N SER A 71 16.84 -9.87 13.78
CA SER A 71 16.19 -11.17 13.55
C SER A 71 16.12 -11.49 12.05
N ASN A 72 15.92 -12.76 11.68
CA ASN A 72 15.66 -13.13 10.29
C ASN A 72 14.43 -12.40 9.72
N TRP A 73 13.58 -11.85 10.60
CA TRP A 73 12.29 -11.23 10.32
C TRP A 73 12.25 -9.78 10.75
N ASN A 74 11.78 -8.91 9.85
CA ASN A 74 11.65 -7.49 10.10
C ASN A 74 10.17 -7.07 10.03
N PRO A 75 9.60 -6.51 11.11
CA PRO A 75 8.25 -5.99 11.09
C PRO A 75 8.17 -4.75 10.19
N VAL A 76 7.16 -4.70 9.33
CA VAL A 76 6.82 -3.54 8.50
C VAL A 76 5.32 -3.38 8.56
N THR A 77 4.81 -2.15 8.65
CA THR A 77 3.35 -1.92 8.61
C THR A 77 2.98 -1.37 7.24
N LEU A 78 2.08 -2.03 6.51
CA LEU A 78 1.48 -1.48 5.31
C LEU A 78 0.29 -0.59 5.70
N LEU A 79 0.39 0.69 5.37
CA LEU A 79 -0.68 1.67 5.50
C LEU A 79 -1.47 1.68 4.19
N VAL A 80 -2.74 1.27 4.26
CA VAL A 80 -3.65 1.23 3.11
C VAL A 80 -4.68 2.34 3.26
N PRO A 81 -4.74 3.31 2.35
CA PRO A 81 -5.60 4.48 2.49
C PRO A 81 -7.06 4.05 2.58
N SER A 82 -7.84 4.86 3.30
CA SER A 82 -9.28 4.77 3.21
C SER A 82 -9.69 5.20 1.81
N VAL A 83 -10.21 4.27 1.03
CA VAL A 83 -10.79 4.52 -0.29
C VAL A 83 -12.18 3.90 -0.29
N GLU A 84 -13.18 4.64 -0.79
CA GLU A 84 -14.56 4.13 -0.85
C GLU A 84 -14.72 3.09 -1.97
N ALA A 85 -14.07 3.32 -3.11
CA ALA A 85 -14.01 2.35 -4.19
C ALA A 85 -12.97 1.26 -3.93
N SER A 86 -13.25 0.05 -4.41
CA SER A 86 -12.27 -1.04 -4.41
C SER A 86 -11.01 -0.62 -5.16
N LYS A 87 -9.85 -0.81 -4.53
CA LYS A 87 -8.55 -0.47 -5.13
C LYS A 87 -7.52 -1.54 -4.87
N THR A 88 -6.71 -1.75 -5.90
CA THR A 88 -5.66 -2.76 -5.92
C THR A 88 -4.30 -2.09 -6.08
N TRP A 89 -3.36 -2.54 -5.27
CA TRP A 89 -1.95 -2.23 -5.38
C TRP A 89 -1.18 -3.49 -5.71
N THR A 90 -0.15 -3.35 -6.52
CA THR A 90 0.82 -4.42 -6.80
C THR A 90 1.92 -4.37 -5.75
N LEU A 91 2.10 -5.48 -5.03
CA LEU A 91 3.25 -5.73 -4.17
C LEU A 91 4.24 -6.58 -4.96
N LYS A 92 5.41 -6.02 -5.25
CA LYS A 92 6.51 -6.75 -5.87
C LYS A 92 7.53 -7.09 -4.79
N LYS A 93 7.89 -8.37 -4.69
CA LYS A 93 9.12 -8.77 -4.02
C LYS A 93 10.25 -8.90 -5.02
N SER A 94 11.45 -8.58 -4.59
CA SER A 94 12.67 -9.09 -5.21
C SER A 94 13.56 -9.66 -4.12
N ASP A 95 13.99 -10.90 -4.33
CA ASP A 95 15.03 -11.54 -3.54
C ASP A 95 16.27 -11.77 -4.41
N THR A 96 17.42 -11.79 -3.75
CA THR A 96 18.66 -12.35 -4.32
C THR A 96 19.04 -13.68 -3.68
N SER A 97 18.29 -14.13 -2.66
CA SER A 97 18.65 -15.24 -1.77
C SER A 97 17.64 -16.40 -1.73
N GLY A 98 16.48 -16.32 -2.41
CA GLY A 98 15.48 -17.39 -2.41
C GLY A 98 14.62 -17.53 -1.15
N ASN A 99 14.52 -16.45 -0.37
CA ASN A 99 13.91 -16.42 0.96
C ASN A 99 12.38 -16.15 0.91
N ALA A 100 11.59 -16.85 1.73
CA ALA A 100 10.14 -16.70 1.80
C ALA A 100 9.71 -15.37 2.46
N MET A 101 8.62 -14.76 1.98
CA MET A 101 8.02 -13.55 2.55
C MET A 101 6.62 -13.82 3.12
N TYR A 102 6.30 -13.17 4.26
CA TYR A 102 5.12 -13.47 5.04
C TYR A 102 4.33 -12.20 5.32
N VAL A 103 3.03 -12.37 5.44
CA VAL A 103 2.19 -11.36 6.04
C VAL A 103 1.58 -11.94 7.28
N CYS A 104 1.94 -11.35 8.40
CA CYS A 104 1.31 -11.67 9.66
C CYS A 104 -0.02 -10.94 9.70
N CYS A 105 -1.02 -11.45 8.99
CA CYS A 105 -2.37 -11.00 9.27
C CYS A 105 -2.72 -11.54 10.66
N HIS A 106 -2.59 -10.68 11.68
CA HIS A 106 -3.15 -10.93 13.00
C HIS A 106 -4.66 -10.67 12.92
N ALA A 107 -5.35 -11.33 11.97
CA ALA A 107 -6.77 -11.11 11.74
C ALA A 107 -7.64 -11.69 12.88
N SER A 108 -7.04 -12.49 13.75
CA SER A 108 -7.64 -13.02 14.96
C SER A 108 -6.51 -13.27 15.97
N ASN A 109 -6.85 -13.45 17.23
CA ASN A 109 -5.91 -13.61 18.35
C ASN A 109 -5.12 -14.94 18.30
N THR A 110 -4.90 -15.51 17.12
CA THR A 110 -4.12 -16.71 16.85
C THR A 110 -2.76 -16.31 16.29
N ARG A 111 -1.71 -17.08 16.60
CA ARG A 111 -0.34 -16.87 16.08
C ARG A 111 -0.20 -17.29 14.61
N ASP A 112 -1.27 -17.19 13.82
CA ASP A 112 -1.29 -17.73 12.46
C ASP A 112 -0.60 -16.77 11.49
N THR A 113 0.60 -17.12 11.07
CA THR A 113 1.33 -16.40 10.02
C THR A 113 1.00 -17.00 8.66
N TYR A 114 0.36 -16.23 7.79
CA TYR A 114 0.06 -16.68 6.44
C TYR A 114 1.11 -16.17 5.45
N GLN A 115 1.59 -17.08 4.61
CA GLN A 115 2.60 -16.80 3.58
C GLN A 115 1.90 -16.61 2.26
N PHE A 116 2.18 -15.55 1.51
CA PHE A 116 1.70 -15.47 0.13
C PHE A 116 2.83 -15.48 -0.91
N PHE A 117 4.09 -15.50 -0.47
CA PHE A 117 5.29 -15.60 -1.31
C PHE A 117 6.20 -16.77 -0.87
N ARG A 118 5.62 -17.95 -0.61
CA ARG A 118 6.37 -19.14 -0.16
C ARG A 118 7.21 -19.75 -1.29
N GLY A 119 8.47 -20.06 -0.99
CA GLY A 119 9.32 -20.92 -1.84
C GLY A 119 9.74 -20.34 -3.20
N GLN A 120 9.50 -19.06 -3.44
CA GLN A 120 9.86 -18.42 -4.71
C GLN A 120 11.23 -17.77 -4.63
N ARG A 121 12.16 -18.18 -5.51
CA ARG A 121 13.42 -17.45 -5.75
C ARG A 121 13.22 -16.35 -6.79
N GLY A 122 13.96 -15.26 -6.65
CA GLY A 122 13.90 -14.10 -7.53
C GLY A 122 12.70 -13.19 -7.27
N THR A 123 12.06 -12.74 -8.34
CA THR A 123 10.94 -11.80 -8.27
C THR A 123 9.61 -12.51 -8.04
N GLY A 124 8.73 -11.87 -7.27
CA GLY A 124 7.36 -12.36 -7.06
C GLY A 124 6.40 -11.18 -7.05
N VAL A 125 5.17 -11.42 -7.51
CA VAL A 125 4.12 -10.41 -7.56
C VAL A 125 2.91 -10.90 -6.78
N ALA A 126 2.40 -10.06 -5.88
CA ALA A 126 1.13 -10.22 -5.20
C ALA A 126 0.30 -8.96 -5.40
N THR A 127 -1.01 -9.06 -5.25
CA THR A 127 -1.89 -7.90 -5.18
C THR A 127 -2.37 -7.68 -3.77
N CYS A 128 -2.52 -6.43 -3.36
CA CYS A 128 -3.22 -6.01 -2.17
C CYS A 128 -4.46 -5.23 -2.63
N THR A 129 -5.65 -5.73 -2.34
CA THR A 129 -6.90 -5.09 -2.71
C THR A 129 -7.67 -4.71 -1.46
N ARG A 130 -8.00 -3.42 -1.32
CA ARG A 130 -8.96 -2.98 -0.30
C ARG A 130 -10.35 -2.96 -0.93
N SER A 131 -11.31 -3.63 -0.29
CA SER A 131 -12.72 -3.61 -0.66
C SER A 131 -13.60 -3.59 0.59
N GLY A 132 -14.35 -2.50 0.78
CA GLY A 132 -15.20 -2.31 1.96
C GLY A 132 -14.41 -2.39 3.27
N SER A 133 -14.71 -3.41 4.07
CA SER A 133 -14.11 -3.69 5.37
C SER A 133 -12.98 -4.72 5.34
N THR A 134 -12.47 -5.07 4.15
CA THR A 134 -11.45 -6.11 4.01
C THR A 134 -10.30 -5.66 3.11
N ILE A 135 -9.09 -6.03 3.50
CA ILE A 135 -7.89 -6.00 2.65
C ILE A 135 -7.52 -7.43 2.30
N THR A 136 -7.42 -7.71 1.01
CA THR A 136 -7.10 -9.03 0.48
C THR A 136 -5.73 -8.99 -0.18
N PHE A 137 -4.82 -9.84 0.28
CA PHE A 137 -3.55 -10.13 -0.37
C PHE A 137 -3.71 -11.38 -1.22
N ASN A 138 -3.59 -11.27 -2.53
CA ASN A 138 -3.57 -12.41 -3.43
C ASN A 138 -2.14 -12.58 -3.95
N GLY A 139 -1.41 -13.54 -3.39
CA GLY A 139 -0.06 -13.88 -3.83
C GLY A 139 0.03 -15.28 -4.41
N PRO A 140 1.19 -15.62 -5.00
CA PRO A 140 1.38 -16.85 -5.76
C PRO A 140 1.21 -18.14 -4.95
N TYR A 141 1.33 -18.08 -3.62
CA TYR A 141 1.16 -19.25 -2.77
C TYR A 141 -0.25 -19.35 -2.16
N SER A 142 -0.82 -18.22 -1.73
CA SER A 142 -2.15 -18.21 -1.13
C SER A 142 -2.76 -16.82 -1.13
N THR A 143 -4.07 -16.78 -0.89
CA THR A 143 -4.83 -15.57 -0.60
C THR A 143 -4.98 -15.40 0.91
N VAL A 144 -4.75 -14.19 1.41
CA VAL A 144 -4.81 -13.82 2.83
C VAL A 144 -5.69 -12.58 2.98
N THR A 145 -6.52 -12.51 4.02
CA THR A 145 -7.36 -11.35 4.29
C THR A 145 -6.99 -10.68 5.62
N HIS A 146 -7.24 -9.38 5.70
CA HIS A 146 -7.07 -8.58 6.90
C HIS A 146 -8.28 -7.64 7.06
N PRO A 147 -8.95 -7.64 8.22
CA PRO A 147 -10.09 -6.76 8.45
C PRO A 147 -9.65 -5.29 8.51
N CYS A 148 -10.53 -4.37 8.11
CA CYS A 148 -10.31 -2.94 8.26
C CYS A 148 -11.64 -2.20 8.44
N THR A 149 -11.57 -0.99 8.98
CA THR A 149 -12.74 -0.12 9.16
C THR A 149 -12.96 0.71 7.89
N PRO A 150 -14.13 0.65 7.23
CA PRO A 150 -14.47 1.55 6.13
C PRO A 150 -14.30 3.03 6.54
N GLY A 151 -13.84 3.88 5.63
CA GLY A 151 -13.59 5.29 5.95
C GLY A 151 -12.29 5.56 6.73
N GLN A 152 -11.56 4.55 7.18
CA GLN A 152 -10.32 4.69 7.95
C GLN A 152 -9.11 4.05 7.25
N GLU A 153 -7.95 4.70 7.35
CA GLU A 153 -6.68 4.12 6.92
C GLU A 153 -6.44 2.82 7.71
N ALA A 154 -6.14 1.74 6.99
CA ALA A 154 -5.84 0.47 7.61
C ALA A 154 -4.34 0.33 7.86
N ARG A 155 -4.00 -0.28 8.98
CA ARG A 155 -2.63 -0.60 9.36
C ARG A 155 -2.48 -2.11 9.34
N VAL A 156 -1.79 -2.64 8.34
CA VAL A 156 -1.61 -4.09 8.15
C VAL A 156 -0.17 -4.48 8.54
N PRO A 157 0.03 -5.23 9.63
CA PRO A 157 1.36 -5.70 10.00
C PRO A 157 1.87 -6.79 9.05
N LEU A 158 3.10 -6.64 8.55
CA LEU A 158 3.80 -7.56 7.65
C LEU A 158 5.13 -8.00 8.29
N GLN A 159 5.66 -9.16 7.88
CA GLN A 159 6.99 -9.63 8.30
C GLN A 159 7.86 -9.94 7.08
N VAL A 160 8.94 -9.18 6.93
CA VAL A 160 9.84 -9.28 5.79
C VAL A 160 11.10 -10.03 6.20
N LEU A 161 11.34 -11.19 5.59
CA LEU A 161 12.55 -11.97 5.83
C LEU A 161 13.78 -11.24 5.27
N TYR A 162 14.92 -11.36 5.95
CA TYR A 162 16.18 -10.76 5.53
C TYR A 162 16.58 -11.16 4.10
N GLY A 163 17.13 -10.20 3.33
CA GLY A 163 17.56 -10.37 1.94
C GLY A 163 16.49 -10.00 0.91
N ASN A 164 15.30 -9.60 1.36
CA ASN A 164 14.20 -9.19 0.49
C ASN A 164 14.05 -7.67 0.40
N SER A 165 13.47 -7.23 -0.72
CA SER A 165 12.87 -5.92 -0.86
C SER A 165 11.42 -6.00 -1.33
N LEU A 166 10.59 -5.08 -0.84
CA LEU A 166 9.21 -4.89 -1.25
C LEU A 166 9.06 -3.55 -1.94
N THR A 167 8.34 -3.55 -3.04
CA THR A 167 7.92 -2.35 -3.75
C THR A 167 6.42 -2.36 -3.88
N LEU A 168 5.81 -1.22 -3.58
CA LEU A 168 4.39 -1.00 -3.76
C LEU A 168 4.16 -0.08 -4.95
N ALA A 169 3.25 -0.49 -5.84
CA ALA A 169 2.82 0.32 -6.97
C ALA A 169 1.29 0.29 -7.09
N PRO A 170 0.63 1.40 -7.42
CA PRO A 170 -0.77 1.36 -7.84
C PRO A 170 -0.94 0.51 -9.11
N GLN A 171 -2.09 -0.14 -9.26
CA GLN A 171 -2.54 -0.69 -10.54
C GLN A 171 -3.31 0.35 -11.35
#